data_AF-J9QXV7-F1
#
_entry.id   AF-J9QXV7-F1
#
_cell.length_a   1.000
_cell.length_b   1.000
_cell.length_c   1.000
_cell.angle_alpha   90.00
_cell.angle_beta   90.00
_cell.angle_gamma   90.00
#
_symmetry.space_group_name_H-M   'P 1'
#
loop_
_entity.id
_entity.type
_entity.pdbx_description
1 polymer ?
#
loop_
_entity_poly.entity_id
_entity_poly.type
_entity_poly.pdbx_seq_one_letter_code
_entity_poly.pdbx_strand_id
1 'polypeptide(L)'
;PGANGHIPPECATLAEVLVEQGFSTAMVGKWHLCAEDEMNLASTKRNWPVGRGFDRFYGFLGAETNQWYPDLVHDNHPVQQPATPEQGYHLSVDITDKAIEYLDDVKAIAPDRPVFLYYAPGCAHAPHQVPREWADRYRGRFDDGYEALREQTLARQKEMGLVPQDTELPPVNPIGTPDTRTGPDGQPFPPLDFTRPWDALSADEKRLFARMAEVYAGFLSHCDDQIGRLMAYLEDTEQLENTIAMLVSDNGA
;
A
#
# COMPACT_ATOMS: atom_id res chain seq x y z
N PRO A 1 23.50 -4.62 7.10
CA PRO A 1 22.17 -4.47 7.72
C PRO A 1 21.26 -3.64 6.79
N GLY A 2 20.23 -4.25 6.21
CA GLY A 2 19.28 -3.58 5.30
C GLY A 2 19.32 -4.01 3.82
N ALA A 3 20.28 -4.86 3.41
CA ALA A 3 20.44 -5.26 2.00
C ALA A 3 20.43 -6.79 1.76
N ASN A 4 20.25 -7.59 2.81
CA ASN A 4 20.18 -9.05 2.67
C ASN A 4 18.75 -9.57 2.50
N GLY A 5 17.72 -8.73 2.63
CA GLY A 5 16.32 -9.14 2.40
C GLY A 5 15.71 -10.08 3.43
N HIS A 6 16.36 -10.30 4.57
CA HIS A 6 15.88 -11.23 5.60
C HIS A 6 15.68 -10.55 6.96
N ILE A 7 14.55 -10.81 7.60
CA ILE A 7 14.34 -10.51 9.01
C ILE A 7 15.21 -11.48 9.83
N PRO A 8 16.15 -11.00 10.67
CA PRO A 8 17.01 -11.86 11.47
C PRO A 8 16.20 -12.84 12.34
N PRO A 9 16.66 -14.10 12.53
CA PRO A 9 15.95 -15.10 13.36
C PRO A 9 15.69 -14.67 14.80
N GLU A 10 16.54 -13.80 15.34
CA GLU A 10 16.41 -13.23 16.69
C GLU A 10 15.34 -12.13 16.79
N CYS A 11 14.81 -11.65 15.66
CA CYS A 11 13.75 -10.66 15.60
C CYS A 11 12.41 -11.35 15.30
N ALA A 12 11.62 -11.59 16.34
CA ALA A 12 10.26 -12.09 16.21
C ALA A 12 9.33 -11.02 15.60
N THR A 13 8.42 -11.44 14.73
CA THR A 13 7.30 -10.62 14.25
C THR A 13 6.22 -10.52 15.33
N LEU A 14 5.35 -9.52 15.22
CA LEU A 14 4.19 -9.43 16.11
C LEU A 14 3.29 -10.68 16.00
N ALA A 15 3.14 -11.24 14.80
CA ALA A 15 2.34 -12.45 14.58
C ALA A 15 2.94 -13.67 15.31
N GLU A 16 4.27 -13.87 15.24
CA GLU A 16 4.98 -14.94 15.97
C GLU A 16 4.76 -14.85 17.48
N VAL A 17 4.65 -13.64 18.03
CA VAL A 17 4.38 -13.43 19.46
C VAL A 17 2.90 -13.66 19.77
N LEU A 18 1.97 -13.12 18.98
CA LEU A 18 0.54 -13.14 19.28
C LEU A 18 -0.08 -14.54 19.14
N VAL A 19 0.37 -15.34 18.16
CA VAL A 19 -0.15 -16.70 17.96
C VAL A 19 0.10 -17.58 19.20
N GLU A 20 1.26 -17.45 19.83
CA GLU A 20 1.62 -18.13 21.09
C GLU A 20 0.79 -17.64 22.29
N GLN A 21 0.17 -16.46 22.18
CA GLN A 21 -0.76 -15.92 23.19
C GLN A 21 -2.23 -16.22 22.88
N GLY A 22 -2.50 -17.11 21.92
CA GLY A 22 -3.85 -17.58 21.62
C GLY A 22 -4.64 -16.70 20.65
N PHE A 23 -3.98 -15.76 19.95
CA PHE A 23 -4.60 -15.06 18.83
C PHE A 23 -4.67 -15.98 17.61
N SER A 24 -5.70 -15.79 16.78
CA SER A 24 -5.62 -16.20 15.37
C SER A 24 -4.94 -15.09 14.59
N THR A 25 -4.00 -15.43 13.72
CA THR A 25 -3.21 -14.44 12.96
C THR A 25 -3.45 -14.61 11.47
N ALA A 26 -3.86 -13.53 10.81
CA ALA A 26 -4.08 -13.53 9.37
C ALA A 26 -3.40 -12.32 8.73
N MET A 27 -2.91 -12.52 7.52
CA MET A 27 -2.36 -11.44 6.69
C MET A 27 -3.02 -11.44 5.33
N VAL A 28 -3.40 -10.25 4.86
CA VAL A 28 -3.81 -10.06 3.47
C VAL A 28 -3.02 -8.94 2.79
N GLY A 29 -2.61 -9.17 1.54
CA GLY A 29 -1.90 -8.22 0.69
C GLY A 29 -0.37 -8.36 0.66
N LYS A 30 0.35 -7.23 0.69
CA LYS A 30 1.79 -7.11 0.43
C LYS A 30 2.63 -7.66 1.58
N TRP A 31 3.49 -8.64 1.31
CA TRP A 31 4.50 -9.11 2.27
C TRP A 31 5.79 -8.30 2.24
N HIS A 32 6.54 -8.35 1.14
CA HIS A 32 7.78 -7.60 0.91
C HIS A 32 8.90 -7.79 1.97
N LEU A 33 8.86 -8.90 2.72
CA LEU A 33 9.87 -9.26 3.72
C LEU A 33 10.47 -10.66 3.47
N CYS A 34 10.45 -11.07 2.20
CA CYS A 34 11.04 -12.29 1.69
C CYS A 34 12.11 -11.89 0.66
N ALA A 35 13.26 -12.56 0.66
CA ALA A 35 14.26 -12.35 -0.37
C ALA A 35 13.77 -12.94 -1.70
N GLU A 36 14.10 -12.31 -2.83
CA GLU A 36 13.59 -12.70 -4.15
C GLU A 36 13.94 -14.16 -4.52
N ASP A 37 15.11 -14.64 -4.12
CA ASP A 37 15.57 -16.02 -4.32
C ASP A 37 14.81 -17.05 -3.47
N GLU A 38 14.04 -16.60 -2.47
CA GLU A 38 13.13 -17.41 -1.67
C GLU A 38 11.66 -17.34 -2.14
N MET A 39 11.32 -16.45 -3.08
CA MET A 39 9.95 -16.28 -3.60
C MET A 39 9.56 -17.33 -4.65
N ASN A 40 9.96 -18.58 -4.48
CA ASN A 40 9.63 -19.68 -5.40
C ASN A 40 9.37 -21.00 -4.68
N LEU A 41 8.69 -21.91 -5.37
CA LEU A 41 8.28 -23.20 -4.83
C LEU A 41 9.43 -24.17 -4.56
N ALA A 42 10.63 -23.95 -5.11
CA ALA A 42 11.79 -24.80 -4.83
C ALA A 42 12.55 -24.36 -3.57
N SER A 43 12.33 -23.14 -3.08
CA SER A 43 13.01 -22.61 -1.90
C SER A 43 12.27 -22.93 -0.59
N THR A 44 12.88 -22.58 0.54
CA THR A 44 12.27 -22.62 1.86
C THR A 44 11.15 -21.58 1.98
N LYS A 45 10.08 -21.90 2.72
CA LYS A 45 8.97 -20.97 2.99
C LYS A 45 9.10 -20.33 4.37
N ARG A 46 10.26 -20.47 4.98
CA ARG A 46 10.52 -19.96 6.33
C ARG A 46 10.29 -18.45 6.45
N ASN A 47 10.62 -17.69 5.40
CA ASN A 47 10.41 -16.24 5.37
C ASN A 47 9.14 -15.83 4.62
N TRP A 48 8.27 -16.78 4.28
CA TRP A 48 6.92 -16.47 3.80
C TRP A 48 6.02 -16.15 5.00
N PRO A 49 4.87 -15.48 4.82
CA PRO A 49 4.03 -15.06 5.94
C PRO A 49 3.66 -16.18 6.91
N VAL A 50 3.28 -17.36 6.41
CA VAL A 50 2.94 -18.52 7.27
C VAL A 50 4.17 -19.05 8.03
N GLY A 51 5.35 -18.95 7.43
CA GLY A 51 6.62 -19.25 8.11
C GLY A 51 6.99 -18.24 9.20
N ARG A 52 6.32 -17.08 9.25
CA ARG A 52 6.61 -15.94 10.14
C ARG A 52 5.42 -15.56 11.03
N GLY A 53 4.68 -16.57 11.48
CA GLY A 53 3.71 -16.47 12.57
C GLY A 53 2.26 -16.19 12.17
N PHE A 54 1.96 -16.09 10.87
CA PHE A 54 0.59 -16.00 10.39
C PHE A 54 -0.02 -17.40 10.21
N ASP A 55 -1.20 -17.65 10.79
CA ASP A 55 -1.96 -18.90 10.53
C ASP A 55 -2.44 -18.96 9.08
N ARG A 56 -2.80 -17.80 8.50
CA ARG A 56 -3.32 -17.67 7.13
C ARG A 56 -2.72 -16.48 6.40
N PHE A 57 -2.49 -16.64 5.10
CA PHE A 57 -2.02 -15.57 4.22
C PHE A 57 -2.74 -15.56 2.87
N TYR A 58 -3.06 -14.37 2.37
CA TYR A 58 -3.50 -14.19 0.99
C TYR A 58 -2.98 -12.88 0.42
N GLY A 59 -2.14 -12.91 -0.61
CA GLY A 59 -1.62 -11.70 -1.21
C GLY A 59 -0.41 -11.96 -2.08
N PHE A 60 0.58 -11.08 -2.06
CA PHE A 60 1.77 -11.19 -2.91
C PHE A 60 3.05 -11.02 -2.11
N LEU A 61 4.10 -11.75 -2.50
CA LEU A 61 5.37 -11.77 -1.77
C LEU A 61 6.25 -10.56 -2.04
N GLY A 62 6.18 -10.02 -3.26
CA GLY A 62 7.04 -8.94 -3.76
C GLY A 62 6.70 -7.54 -3.22
N ALA A 63 7.44 -6.56 -3.73
CA ALA A 63 7.28 -5.14 -3.39
C ALA A 63 5.99 -4.53 -3.95
N GLU A 64 5.61 -4.99 -5.13
CA GLU A 64 4.49 -4.50 -5.92
C GLU A 64 3.91 -5.63 -6.77
N THR A 65 2.69 -5.44 -7.25
CA THR A 65 2.06 -6.36 -8.19
C THR A 65 1.01 -5.63 -9.04
N ASN A 66 0.60 -6.24 -10.14
CA ASN A 66 -0.47 -5.72 -10.97
C ASN A 66 -1.83 -5.91 -10.25
N GLN A 67 -2.66 -4.86 -10.19
CA GLN A 67 -3.93 -4.89 -9.46
C GLN A 67 -5.04 -5.65 -10.21
N TRP A 68 -4.82 -5.94 -11.49
CA TRP A 68 -5.73 -6.67 -12.39
C TRP A 68 -5.31 -8.12 -12.62
N TYR A 69 -3.99 -8.37 -12.64
CA TYR A 69 -3.37 -9.68 -12.86
C TYR A 69 -2.24 -9.90 -11.84
N PRO A 70 -2.56 -10.00 -10.53
CA PRO A 70 -1.55 -10.09 -9.49
C PRO A 70 -0.87 -11.47 -9.41
N ASP A 71 0.36 -11.46 -8.92
CA ASP A 71 1.12 -12.67 -8.56
C ASP A 71 0.74 -13.13 -7.16
N LEU A 72 -0.40 -13.81 -7.06
CA LEU A 72 -1.00 -14.21 -5.79
C LEU A 72 -0.40 -15.47 -5.20
N VAL A 73 -0.33 -15.47 -3.87
CA VAL A 73 0.00 -16.60 -3.01
C VAL A 73 -1.07 -16.71 -1.95
N HIS A 74 -1.59 -17.92 -1.79
CA HIS A 74 -2.45 -18.31 -0.69
C HIS A 74 -1.65 -19.27 0.20
N ASP A 75 -1.40 -18.85 1.43
CA ASP A 75 -0.54 -19.50 2.41
C ASP A 75 0.88 -19.72 1.85
N ASN A 76 1.17 -20.95 1.39
CA ASN A 76 2.48 -21.33 0.84
C ASN A 76 2.40 -21.82 -0.61
N HIS A 77 1.34 -21.46 -1.33
CA HIS A 77 1.13 -21.87 -2.71
C HIS A 77 0.68 -20.71 -3.62
N PRO A 78 1.29 -20.54 -4.80
CA PRO A 78 0.79 -19.61 -5.80
C PRO A 78 -0.63 -19.97 -6.23
N VAL A 79 -1.48 -18.97 -6.40
CA VAL A 79 -2.85 -19.12 -6.88
C VAL A 79 -3.12 -18.10 -7.98
N GLN A 80 -4.16 -18.35 -8.77
CA GLN A 80 -4.67 -17.36 -9.72
C GLN A 80 -5.73 -16.51 -9.05
N GLN A 81 -5.94 -15.31 -9.55
CA GLN A 81 -7.08 -14.50 -9.15
C GLN A 81 -8.41 -15.20 -9.46
N PRO A 82 -9.45 -15.02 -8.64
CA PRO A 82 -10.72 -15.74 -8.78
C PRO A 82 -11.56 -15.30 -9.99
N ALA A 83 -11.27 -14.13 -10.58
CA ALA A 83 -12.00 -13.56 -11.71
C ALA A 83 -11.09 -12.69 -12.59
N THR A 84 -11.48 -12.43 -13.83
CA THR A 84 -10.75 -11.52 -14.73
C THR A 84 -11.19 -10.06 -14.54
N PRO A 85 -10.40 -9.07 -15.01
CA PRO A 85 -10.80 -7.66 -14.95
C PRO A 85 -12.12 -7.38 -15.69
N GLU A 86 -12.41 -8.09 -16.77
CA GLU A 86 -13.67 -7.98 -17.51
C GLU A 86 -14.88 -8.46 -16.69
N GLN A 87 -14.65 -9.32 -15.70
CA GLN A 87 -15.64 -9.77 -14.73
C GLN A 87 -15.72 -8.83 -13.51
N GLY A 88 -15.00 -7.71 -13.51
CA GLY A 88 -14.99 -6.72 -12.43
C GLY A 88 -13.93 -6.98 -11.36
N TYR A 89 -12.95 -7.86 -11.61
CA TYR A 89 -11.88 -8.14 -10.66
C TYR A 89 -11.01 -6.91 -10.37
N HIS A 90 -10.68 -6.69 -9.11
CA HIS A 90 -9.61 -5.80 -8.68
C HIS A 90 -9.02 -6.32 -7.37
N LEU A 91 -7.68 -6.33 -7.25
CA LEU A 91 -6.98 -6.93 -6.11
C LEU A 91 -7.43 -6.38 -4.74
N SER A 92 -7.68 -5.08 -4.61
CA SER A 92 -8.13 -4.52 -3.32
C SER A 92 -9.48 -5.08 -2.85
N VAL A 93 -10.38 -5.41 -3.80
CA VAL A 93 -11.68 -6.01 -3.48
C VAL A 93 -11.45 -7.44 -2.95
N ASP A 94 -10.62 -8.22 -3.65
CA ASP A 94 -10.31 -9.61 -3.29
C ASP A 94 -9.56 -9.72 -1.95
N ILE A 95 -8.56 -8.85 -1.71
CA ILE A 95 -7.87 -8.74 -0.40
C ILE A 95 -8.87 -8.48 0.73
N THR A 96 -9.87 -7.63 0.49
CA THR A 96 -10.89 -7.30 1.50
C THR A 96 -11.85 -8.46 1.72
N ASP A 97 -12.28 -9.12 0.66
CA ASP A 97 -13.14 -10.31 0.74
C ASP A 97 -12.44 -11.42 1.54
N LYS A 98 -11.13 -11.61 1.30
CA LYS A 98 -10.31 -12.58 2.06
C LYS A 98 -10.09 -12.17 3.51
N ALA A 99 -9.93 -10.89 3.80
CA ALA A 99 -9.86 -10.41 5.18
C ALA A 99 -11.15 -10.76 5.95
N ILE A 100 -12.30 -10.49 5.35
CA ILE A 100 -13.62 -10.80 5.93
C ILE A 100 -13.80 -12.31 6.09
N GLU A 101 -13.47 -13.10 5.06
CA GLU A 101 -13.50 -14.58 5.12
C GLU A 101 -12.70 -15.11 6.30
N TYR A 102 -11.48 -14.61 6.52
CA TYR A 102 -10.63 -15.05 7.63
C TYR A 102 -11.15 -14.64 9.00
N LEU A 103 -11.81 -13.48 9.11
CA LEU A 103 -12.50 -13.10 10.33
C LEU A 103 -13.69 -14.02 10.59
N ASP A 104 -14.53 -14.27 9.57
CA ASP A 104 -15.69 -15.15 9.66
C ASP A 104 -15.30 -16.58 10.06
N ASP A 105 -14.28 -17.16 9.41
CA ASP A 105 -13.79 -18.52 9.68
C ASP A 105 -13.46 -18.72 11.17
N VAL A 106 -12.83 -17.72 11.80
CA VAL A 106 -12.48 -17.76 13.22
C VAL A 106 -13.70 -17.52 14.08
N LYS A 107 -14.46 -16.46 13.80
CA LYS A 107 -15.58 -16.01 14.65
C LYS A 107 -16.76 -16.97 14.63
N ALA A 108 -16.98 -17.70 13.53
CA ALA A 108 -18.01 -18.72 13.45
C ALA A 108 -17.77 -19.93 14.38
N ILE A 109 -16.50 -20.24 14.69
CA ILE A 109 -16.11 -21.41 15.48
C ILE A 109 -15.75 -21.03 16.91
N ALA A 110 -15.03 -19.92 17.09
CA ALA A 110 -14.54 -19.43 18.37
C ALA A 110 -14.78 -17.90 18.49
N PRO A 111 -16.02 -17.46 18.77
CA PRO A 111 -16.40 -16.04 18.79
C PRO A 111 -15.51 -15.17 19.69
N ASP A 112 -15.12 -15.71 20.85
CA ASP A 112 -14.31 -15.01 21.85
C ASP A 112 -12.81 -15.02 21.55
N ARG A 113 -12.36 -15.79 20.54
CA ARG A 113 -10.93 -15.83 20.19
C ARG A 113 -10.52 -14.50 19.55
N PRO A 114 -9.44 -13.84 20.03
CA PRO A 114 -8.98 -12.60 19.43
C PRO A 114 -8.28 -12.86 18.08
N VAL A 115 -8.38 -11.89 17.18
CA VAL A 115 -7.77 -11.96 15.84
C VAL A 115 -6.78 -10.81 15.68
N PHE A 116 -5.61 -11.12 15.13
CA PHE A 116 -4.69 -10.13 14.58
C PHE A 116 -4.73 -10.24 13.06
N LEU A 117 -5.30 -9.21 12.41
CA LEU A 117 -5.34 -9.08 10.96
C LEU A 117 -4.33 -8.01 10.52
N TYR A 118 -3.34 -8.42 9.73
CA TYR A 118 -2.44 -7.50 9.05
C TYR A 118 -2.95 -7.24 7.63
N TYR A 119 -3.59 -6.08 7.43
CA TYR A 119 -4.23 -5.68 6.17
C TYR A 119 -3.32 -4.70 5.41
N ALA A 120 -2.65 -5.18 4.36
CA ALA A 120 -1.61 -4.46 3.62
C ALA A 120 -1.92 -4.39 2.11
N PRO A 121 -2.91 -3.57 1.66
CA PRO A 121 -3.27 -3.51 0.25
C PRO A 121 -2.12 -2.95 -0.61
N GLY A 122 -2.11 -3.26 -1.91
CA GLY A 122 -1.14 -2.70 -2.86
C GLY A 122 -1.41 -1.24 -3.28
N CYS A 123 -2.27 -0.53 -2.54
CA CYS A 123 -2.75 0.80 -2.93
C CYS A 123 -1.65 1.85 -2.90
N ALA A 124 -1.73 2.82 -3.83
CA ALA A 124 -0.86 4.00 -3.91
C ALA A 124 0.64 3.69 -4.13
N HIS A 125 0.98 2.43 -4.42
CA HIS A 125 2.24 2.03 -5.01
C HIS A 125 2.07 1.85 -6.52
N ALA A 126 3.17 1.94 -7.26
CA ALA A 126 3.18 1.54 -8.66
C ALA A 126 2.88 0.02 -8.80
N PRO A 127 2.26 -0.41 -9.91
CA PRO A 127 1.58 0.42 -10.91
C PRO A 127 0.24 0.96 -10.40
N HIS A 128 -0.03 2.26 -10.60
CA HIS A 128 -1.33 2.86 -10.25
C HIS A 128 -2.43 2.37 -11.17
N GLN A 129 -3.29 1.50 -10.64
CA GLN A 129 -4.32 0.79 -11.38
C GLN A 129 -5.59 0.80 -10.54
N VAL A 130 -6.67 1.34 -11.10
CA VAL A 130 -7.95 1.49 -10.42
C VAL A 130 -9.07 1.52 -11.46
N PRO A 131 -10.30 1.06 -11.15
CA PRO A 131 -11.41 1.20 -12.10
C PRO A 131 -11.61 2.66 -12.51
N ARG A 132 -11.95 2.86 -13.79
CA ARG A 132 -11.95 4.18 -14.42
C ARG A 132 -12.84 5.18 -13.70
N GLU A 133 -13.99 4.74 -13.20
CA GLU A 133 -14.95 5.56 -12.49
C GLU A 133 -14.39 6.18 -11.21
N TRP A 134 -13.39 5.57 -10.57
CA TRP A 134 -12.73 6.16 -9.41
C TRP A 134 -11.76 7.26 -9.80
N ALA A 135 -10.92 7.02 -10.82
CA ALA A 135 -10.01 8.04 -11.35
C ALA A 135 -10.80 9.24 -11.92
N ASP A 136 -11.91 8.98 -12.62
CA ASP A 136 -12.70 10.03 -13.27
C ASP A 136 -13.43 10.97 -12.28
N ARG A 137 -13.56 10.60 -10.99
CA ARG A 137 -14.03 11.52 -9.93
C ARG A 137 -13.10 12.72 -9.73
N TYR A 138 -11.83 12.55 -10.08
CA TYR A 138 -10.78 13.56 -9.90
C TYR A 138 -10.47 14.34 -11.18
N ARG A 139 -11.24 14.14 -12.25
CA ARG A 139 -10.99 14.80 -13.54
C ARG A 139 -10.80 16.31 -13.39
N GLY A 140 -9.65 16.82 -13.82
CA GLY A 140 -9.29 18.24 -13.80
C GLY A 140 -8.93 18.80 -12.42
N ARG A 141 -8.90 17.98 -11.36
CA ARG A 141 -8.52 18.42 -10.00
C ARG A 141 -7.05 18.75 -9.84
N PHE A 142 -6.21 18.35 -10.80
CA PHE A 142 -4.76 18.47 -10.74
C PHE A 142 -4.18 19.29 -11.91
N ASP A 143 -5.03 20.01 -12.65
CA ASP A 143 -4.61 20.77 -13.85
C ASP A 143 -3.73 21.99 -13.50
N ASP A 144 -3.81 22.47 -12.25
CA ASP A 144 -3.00 23.58 -11.75
C ASP A 144 -1.55 23.18 -11.43
N GLY A 145 -1.22 21.88 -11.45
CA GLY A 145 0.15 21.38 -11.27
C GLY A 145 0.58 21.09 -9.84
N TYR A 146 1.74 20.44 -9.69
CA TYR A 146 2.24 19.97 -8.39
C TYR A 146 2.73 21.09 -7.48
N GLU A 147 3.20 22.24 -7.99
CA GLU A 147 3.54 23.38 -7.14
C GLU A 147 2.30 23.95 -6.46
N ALA A 148 1.22 24.20 -7.23
CA ALA A 148 -0.05 24.68 -6.69
C ALA A 148 -0.64 23.70 -5.67
N LEU A 149 -0.62 22.40 -5.97
CA LEU A 149 -1.12 21.36 -5.07
C LEU A 149 -0.39 21.34 -3.72
N ARG A 150 0.94 21.53 -3.72
CA ARG A 150 1.76 21.56 -2.50
C ARG A 150 1.38 22.74 -1.61
N GLU A 151 1.19 23.93 -2.19
CA GLU A 151 0.76 25.13 -1.46
C GLU A 151 -0.63 24.94 -0.84
N GLN A 152 -1.59 24.44 -1.64
CA GLN A 152 -2.95 24.14 -1.18
C GLN A 152 -2.95 23.10 -0.04
N THR A 153 -2.12 22.06 -0.16
CA THR A 153 -2.00 20.99 0.85
C THR A 153 -1.47 21.54 2.17
N LEU A 154 -0.38 22.33 2.15
CA LEU A 154 0.16 22.91 3.37
C LEU A 154 -0.83 23.89 4.04
N ALA A 155 -1.51 24.73 3.24
CA ALA A 155 -2.51 25.65 3.76
C ALA A 155 -3.63 24.90 4.51
N ARG A 156 -4.12 23.80 3.93
CA ARG A 156 -5.14 22.95 4.57
C ARG A 156 -4.61 22.23 5.81
N GLN A 157 -3.38 21.72 5.79
CA GLN A 157 -2.75 21.09 6.96
C GLN A 157 -2.62 22.08 8.13
N LYS A 158 -2.31 23.35 7.85
CA LYS A 158 -2.32 24.43 8.84
C LYS A 158 -3.72 24.73 9.36
N GLU A 159 -4.72 24.83 8.50
CA GLU A 159 -6.12 25.05 8.90
C GLU A 159 -6.63 23.93 9.83
N MET A 160 -6.25 22.67 9.53
CA MET A 160 -6.59 21.50 10.34
C MET A 160 -5.77 21.35 11.62
N GLY A 161 -4.72 22.17 11.83
CA GLY A 161 -3.82 22.07 12.98
C GLY A 161 -2.90 20.84 12.96
N LEU A 162 -2.68 20.22 11.79
CA LEU A 162 -1.78 19.07 11.64
C LEU A 162 -0.31 19.47 11.70
N VAL A 163 0.01 20.72 11.34
CA VAL A 163 1.36 21.31 11.39
C VAL A 163 1.33 22.72 11.99
N PRO A 164 2.45 23.22 12.55
CA PRO A 164 2.55 24.60 13.02
C PRO A 164 2.22 25.65 11.94
N GLN A 165 1.61 26.77 12.34
CA GLN A 165 1.19 27.84 11.41
C GLN A 165 2.34 28.50 10.65
N ASP A 166 3.53 28.48 11.23
CA ASP A 166 4.79 28.99 10.67
C ASP A 166 5.54 27.95 9.81
N THR A 167 4.98 26.75 9.60
CA THR A 167 5.60 25.74 8.72
C THR A 167 5.75 26.26 7.30
N GLU A 168 6.90 26.06 6.68
CA GLU A 168 7.18 26.45 5.30
C GLU A 168 7.37 25.22 4.39
N LEU A 169 7.03 25.36 3.11
CA LEU A 169 7.32 24.31 2.14
C LEU A 169 8.83 24.21 1.90
N PRO A 170 9.39 22.99 1.87
CA PRO A 170 10.74 22.81 1.34
C PRO A 170 10.75 23.15 -0.16
N PRO A 171 11.93 23.47 -0.73
CA PRO A 171 12.06 23.62 -2.18
C PRO A 171 11.54 22.38 -2.92
N VAL A 172 11.14 22.55 -4.19
CA VAL A 172 10.58 21.44 -4.98
C VAL A 172 11.55 20.26 -5.08
N ASN A 173 12.84 20.56 -5.26
CA ASN A 173 13.92 19.58 -5.38
C ASN A 173 14.90 19.70 -4.19
N PRO A 174 14.57 19.19 -2.99
CA PRO A 174 15.36 19.42 -1.77
C PRO A 174 16.69 18.68 -1.77
N ILE A 175 16.82 17.62 -2.57
CA ILE A 175 18.05 16.81 -2.68
C ILE A 175 19.03 17.35 -3.72
N GLY A 176 18.68 18.42 -4.45
CA GLY A 176 19.50 19.02 -5.50
C GLY A 176 18.88 18.93 -6.89
N THR A 177 19.62 19.43 -7.87
CA THR A 177 19.24 19.50 -9.29
C THR A 177 20.47 19.11 -10.13
N PRO A 178 20.30 18.89 -11.45
CA PRO A 178 21.43 18.70 -12.36
C PRO A 178 22.50 19.81 -12.30
N ASP A 179 22.11 21.03 -11.94
CA ASP A 179 23.02 22.17 -11.84
C ASP A 179 23.67 22.31 -10.45
N THR A 180 23.09 21.71 -9.40
CA THR A 180 23.50 21.95 -8.02
C THR A 180 24.13 20.75 -7.32
N ARG A 181 24.07 19.55 -7.93
CA ARG A 181 24.61 18.34 -7.30
C ARG A 181 25.14 17.33 -8.32
N THR A 182 26.28 16.74 -8.00
CA THR A 182 26.87 15.59 -8.70
C THR A 182 27.04 14.41 -7.74
N GLY A 183 27.20 13.21 -8.28
CA GLY A 183 27.55 12.01 -7.52
C GLY A 183 28.95 12.11 -6.89
N PRO A 184 29.28 11.18 -5.97
CA PRO A 184 30.58 11.16 -5.28
C PRO A 184 31.79 11.18 -6.23
N ASP A 185 31.63 10.52 -7.38
CA ASP A 185 32.66 10.37 -8.41
C ASP A 185 32.41 11.27 -9.64
N GLY A 186 31.70 12.40 -9.47
CA GLY A 186 31.41 13.35 -10.55
C GLY A 186 30.33 12.91 -11.53
N GLN A 187 29.55 11.87 -11.20
CA GLN A 187 28.43 11.42 -12.02
C GLN A 187 27.34 12.50 -12.10
N PRO A 188 26.65 12.65 -13.25
CA PRO A 188 25.56 13.61 -13.37
C PRO A 188 24.41 13.25 -12.42
N PHE A 189 23.65 14.27 -12.02
CA PHE A 189 22.41 14.05 -11.27
C PHE A 189 21.44 13.17 -12.09
N PRO A 190 20.76 12.17 -11.49
CA PRO A 190 19.84 11.32 -12.23
C PRO A 190 18.70 12.16 -12.85
N PRO A 191 18.47 12.08 -14.17
CA PRO A 191 17.51 12.95 -14.85
C PRO A 191 16.06 12.68 -14.42
N LEU A 192 15.76 11.51 -13.86
CA LEU A 192 14.44 11.12 -13.37
C LEU A 192 14.17 11.58 -11.92
N ASP A 193 15.21 11.93 -11.17
CA ASP A 193 15.08 12.38 -9.77
C ASP A 193 14.92 13.91 -9.67
N PHE A 194 14.70 14.57 -10.81
CA PHE A 194 14.53 16.01 -10.93
C PHE A 194 13.11 16.35 -11.39
N THR A 195 12.38 17.07 -10.53
CA THR A 195 11.07 17.62 -10.89
C THR A 195 11.27 18.96 -11.61
N ARG A 196 10.97 19.00 -12.90
CA ARG A 196 10.97 20.23 -13.71
C ARG A 196 9.91 21.23 -13.18
N PRO A 197 9.98 22.52 -13.51
CA PRO A 197 8.87 23.44 -13.22
C PRO A 197 7.63 23.10 -14.06
N TRP A 198 6.43 23.12 -13.47
CA TRP A 198 5.18 22.80 -14.18
C TRP A 198 4.99 23.65 -15.43
N ASP A 199 5.25 24.96 -15.35
CA ASP A 199 5.09 25.87 -16.48
C ASP A 199 6.09 25.68 -17.62
N ALA A 200 7.18 24.94 -17.37
CA ALA A 200 8.12 24.55 -18.42
C ALA A 200 7.71 23.25 -19.16
N LEU A 201 6.61 22.61 -18.76
CA LEU A 201 6.09 21.41 -19.39
C LEU A 201 5.21 21.75 -20.60
N SER A 202 5.26 20.89 -21.61
CA SER A 202 4.34 20.89 -22.74
C SER A 202 2.92 20.54 -22.32
N ALA A 203 1.95 20.86 -23.17
CA ALA A 203 0.54 20.52 -22.92
C ALA A 203 0.30 19.01 -22.76
N ASP A 204 1.03 18.17 -23.51
CA ASP A 204 0.92 16.71 -23.40
C ASP A 204 1.51 16.18 -22.09
N GLU A 205 2.64 16.72 -21.64
CA GLU A 205 3.23 16.37 -20.33
C GLU A 205 2.29 16.78 -19.18
N LYS A 206 1.75 18.01 -19.20
CA LYS A 206 0.79 18.47 -18.20
C LYS A 206 -0.44 17.57 -18.14
N ARG A 207 -1.01 17.24 -19.31
CA ARG A 207 -2.16 16.34 -19.42
C ARG A 207 -1.86 14.93 -18.88
N LEU A 208 -0.68 14.39 -19.17
CA LEU A 208 -0.26 13.08 -18.68
C LEU A 208 -0.11 13.07 -17.16
N PHE A 209 0.60 14.03 -16.60
CA PHE A 209 0.87 14.09 -15.15
C PHE A 209 -0.39 14.38 -14.34
N ALA A 210 -1.26 15.28 -14.81
CA ALA A 210 -2.58 15.48 -14.21
C ALA A 210 -3.36 14.16 -14.19
N ARG A 211 -3.39 13.43 -15.32
CA ARG A 211 -4.08 12.13 -15.37
C ARG A 211 -3.45 11.08 -14.44
N MET A 212 -2.13 11.05 -14.29
CA MET A 212 -1.47 10.16 -13.34
C MET A 212 -1.89 10.47 -11.89
N ALA A 213 -1.97 11.75 -11.53
CA ALA A 213 -2.46 12.18 -10.22
C ALA A 213 -3.94 11.84 -9.99
N GLU A 214 -4.79 11.96 -11.02
CA GLU A 214 -6.20 11.52 -10.97
C GLU A 214 -6.32 10.02 -10.69
N VAL A 215 -5.51 9.20 -11.37
CA VAL A 215 -5.49 7.74 -11.17
C VAL A 215 -4.99 7.41 -9.77
N TYR A 216 -3.94 8.07 -9.29
CA TYR A 216 -3.43 7.91 -7.92
C TYR A 216 -4.50 8.25 -6.86
N ALA A 217 -5.15 9.41 -6.99
CA ALA A 217 -6.19 9.84 -6.07
C ALA A 217 -7.42 8.91 -6.12
N GLY A 218 -7.82 8.47 -7.31
CA GLY A 218 -8.86 7.46 -7.49
C GLY A 218 -8.51 6.14 -6.81
N PHE A 219 -7.25 5.70 -6.92
CA PHE A 219 -6.78 4.46 -6.30
C PHE A 219 -6.83 4.55 -4.78
N LEU A 220 -6.37 5.66 -4.19
CA LEU A 220 -6.49 5.93 -2.76
C LEU A 220 -7.94 5.86 -2.28
N SER A 221 -8.87 6.51 -2.98
CA SER A 221 -10.30 6.46 -2.60
C SER A 221 -10.93 5.08 -2.78
N HIS A 222 -10.50 4.32 -3.79
CA HIS A 222 -10.98 2.95 -3.95
C HIS A 222 -10.48 2.05 -2.81
N CYS A 223 -9.25 2.25 -2.33
CA CYS A 223 -8.74 1.55 -1.16
C CYS A 223 -9.44 1.99 0.13
N ASP A 224 -9.72 3.28 0.30
CA ASP A 224 -10.50 3.80 1.43
C ASP A 224 -11.91 3.17 1.47
N ASP A 225 -12.56 3.04 0.32
CA ASP A 225 -13.84 2.33 0.19
C ASP A 225 -13.74 0.86 0.63
N GLN A 226 -12.65 0.18 0.27
CA GLN A 226 -12.39 -1.20 0.70
C GLN A 226 -12.12 -1.32 2.21
N ILE A 227 -11.38 -0.36 2.79
CA ILE A 227 -11.23 -0.26 4.25
C ILE A 227 -12.62 -0.04 4.88
N GLY A 228 -13.44 0.84 4.30
CA GLY A 228 -14.81 1.07 4.72
C GLY A 228 -15.66 -0.20 4.76
N ARG A 229 -15.53 -1.09 3.77
CA ARG A 229 -16.21 -2.41 3.76
C ARG A 229 -15.78 -3.30 4.93
N LEU A 230 -14.47 -3.35 5.23
CA LEU A 230 -13.96 -4.12 6.36
C LEU A 230 -14.46 -3.53 7.69
N MET A 231 -14.44 -2.21 7.84
CA MET A 231 -14.93 -1.53 9.04
C MET A 231 -16.44 -1.73 9.23
N ALA A 232 -17.22 -1.64 8.14
CA ALA A 232 -18.66 -1.91 8.17
C ALA A 232 -18.96 -3.35 8.58
N TYR A 233 -18.19 -4.33 8.07
CA TYR A 233 -18.32 -5.72 8.51
C TYR A 233 -18.05 -5.86 10.03
N LEU A 234 -17.02 -5.20 10.56
CA LEU A 234 -16.74 -5.23 12.01
C LEU A 234 -17.87 -4.58 12.82
N GLU A 235 -18.51 -3.54 12.30
CA GLU A 235 -19.68 -2.90 12.92
C GLU A 235 -20.88 -3.85 12.90
N ASP A 236 -21.21 -4.42 11.74
CA ASP A 236 -22.33 -5.33 11.52
C ASP A 236 -22.22 -6.63 12.34
N THR A 237 -21.00 -7.05 12.67
CA THR A 237 -20.70 -8.24 13.49
C THR A 237 -20.43 -7.91 14.96
N GLU A 238 -20.68 -6.67 15.38
CA GLU A 238 -20.49 -6.17 16.75
C GLU A 238 -19.05 -6.35 17.29
N GLN A 239 -18.06 -6.42 16.38
CA GLN A 239 -16.63 -6.57 16.72
C GLN A 239 -15.89 -5.22 16.80
N LEU A 240 -16.43 -4.16 16.18
CA LEU A 240 -15.74 -2.88 16.01
C LEU A 240 -15.31 -2.24 17.35
N GLU A 241 -16.21 -2.21 18.34
CA GLU A 241 -15.94 -1.59 19.66
C GLU A 241 -14.82 -2.28 20.45
N ASN A 242 -14.55 -3.56 20.14
CA ASN A 242 -13.46 -4.34 20.74
C ASN A 242 -12.28 -4.51 19.78
N THR A 243 -12.17 -3.65 18.76
CA THR A 243 -11.09 -3.69 17.77
C THR A 243 -10.20 -2.45 17.88
N ILE A 244 -8.89 -2.68 17.99
CA ILE A 244 -7.90 -1.61 17.83
C ILE A 244 -7.52 -1.54 16.35
N ALA A 245 -7.96 -0.49 15.66
CA ALA A 245 -7.56 -0.21 14.29
C ALA A 245 -6.34 0.72 14.27
N MET A 246 -5.29 0.33 13.53
CA MET A 246 -4.11 1.15 13.29
C MET A 246 -3.90 1.27 11.77
N LEU A 247 -3.89 2.50 11.27
CA LEU A 247 -3.61 2.81 9.87
C LEU A 247 -2.33 3.63 9.77
N VAL A 248 -1.39 3.16 8.96
CA VAL A 248 -0.09 3.81 8.72
C VAL A 248 0.30 3.67 7.25
N SER A 249 1.03 4.67 6.73
CA SER A 249 1.78 4.51 5.47
C SER A 249 3.10 3.80 5.77
N ASP A 250 3.59 2.96 4.85
CA ASP A 250 4.86 2.24 5.03
C ASP A 250 6.08 3.16 4.82
N ASN A 251 5.91 4.26 4.09
CA ASN A 251 6.89 5.33 3.88
C ASN A 251 6.22 6.64 3.40
N GLY A 252 7.02 7.68 3.16
CA GLY A 252 6.56 8.94 2.54
C GLY A 252 6.44 8.80 1.01
N ALA A 253 5.58 9.64 0.42
CA ALA A 253 5.41 9.75 -1.03
C ALA A 253 6.62 10.38 -1.73
#